data_AF-A0A811AR26-F1
#
_entry.id   AF-A0A811AR26-F1
#
_cell.length_a   1.000
_cell.length_b   1.000
_cell.length_c   1.000
_cell.angle_alpha   90.00
_cell.angle_beta   90.00
_cell.angle_gamma   90.00
#
_symmetry.space_group_name_H-M   'P 1'
#
loop_
_entity.id
_entity.type
_entity.pdbx_description
1 polymer ?
#
loop_
_entity_poly.entity_id
_entity_poly.type
_entity_poly.pdbx_seq_one_letter_code
_entity_poly.pdbx_strand_id
1 'polypeptide(L)'
;MVRLATFNDNVQVVHIGHLFRNSGHKEWRIFVWFNPMQERKWTRFTHLPLLSRAKVVNSTTKQINKADRVIEFEASDLQRAKIIDFPNLSSFASVRNKDGAQSSFIYEAETPYSKTRYHIPQLELARSLFLINSYFCRSCLSSTALQQEFDVQYEVERDHLEIRILPSSSFPKGALEQSAVVQLLVWLFSDQDVMDSYESIFRHYQQNREIKNGVESWCFSFDPPPMQGWKLHVKGRSSNEDKDYLVEEIVGLEINAMLPSTTAISHASFQEKEAGDGSTQLHSGFNRVSC
;
A
#
# COMPACT_ATOMS: atom_id res chain seq x y z
N MET A 1 -18.92 6.33 1.50
CA MET A 1 -18.11 5.25 2.11
C MET A 1 -18.11 4.09 1.12
N VAL A 2 -16.92 3.58 0.75
CA VAL A 2 -16.81 2.48 -0.23
C VAL A 2 -17.22 1.17 0.46
N ARG A 3 -18.18 0.45 -0.13
CA ARG A 3 -18.73 -0.80 0.42
C ARG A 3 -18.20 -2.00 -0.36
N LEU A 4 -17.78 -3.04 0.35
CA LEU A 4 -17.49 -4.35 -0.21
C LEU A 4 -18.78 -5.14 -0.33
N ALA A 5 -19.45 -5.05 -1.48
CA ALA A 5 -20.79 -5.60 -1.71
C ALA A 5 -20.96 -7.09 -1.37
N THR A 6 -19.88 -7.86 -1.35
CA THR A 6 -19.89 -9.31 -1.10
C THR A 6 -19.84 -9.69 0.38
N PHE A 7 -19.67 -8.74 1.29
CA PHE A 7 -19.58 -8.99 2.74
C PHE A 7 -20.68 -8.27 3.49
N ASN A 8 -21.06 -8.83 4.64
CA ASN A 8 -22.04 -8.22 5.52
C ASN A 8 -21.51 -6.92 6.14
N ASP A 9 -22.41 -6.18 6.79
CA ASP A 9 -22.05 -4.96 7.51
C ASP A 9 -21.35 -5.27 8.84
N ASN A 10 -20.45 -4.37 9.25
CA ASN A 10 -19.72 -4.44 10.53
C ASN A 10 -18.93 -5.74 10.76
N VAL A 11 -18.25 -6.24 9.73
CA VAL A 11 -17.41 -7.45 9.85
C VAL A 11 -15.94 -7.08 9.98
N GLN A 12 -15.26 -7.66 10.96
CA GLN A 12 -13.85 -7.37 11.24
C GLN A 12 -12.94 -8.29 10.45
N VAL A 13 -11.94 -7.76 9.76
CA VAL A 13 -10.88 -8.55 9.12
C VAL A 13 -10.00 -9.21 10.18
N VAL A 14 -9.87 -10.53 10.10
CA VAL A 14 -9.07 -11.33 11.05
C VAL A 14 -7.73 -11.76 10.42
N HIS A 15 -7.77 -12.17 9.15
CA HIS A 15 -6.60 -12.67 8.44
C HIS A 15 -6.67 -12.25 6.97
N ILE A 16 -5.53 -11.83 6.43
CA ILE A 16 -5.32 -11.56 5.01
C ILE A 16 -4.27 -12.56 4.51
N GLY A 17 -4.62 -13.33 3.49
CA GLY A 17 -3.78 -14.38 2.93
C GLY A 17 -3.12 -14.00 1.60
N HIS A 18 -2.60 -15.02 0.91
CA HIS A 18 -1.93 -14.85 -0.37
C HIS A 18 -2.89 -14.43 -1.49
N LEU A 19 -2.31 -13.87 -2.56
CA LEU A 19 -3.02 -13.54 -3.77
C LEU A 19 -3.19 -14.78 -4.64
N PHE A 20 -4.28 -14.87 -5.39
CA PHE A 20 -4.50 -15.95 -6.36
C PHE A 20 -5.33 -15.50 -7.55
N ARG A 21 -5.19 -16.22 -8.67
CA ARG A 21 -6.10 -16.17 -9.82
C ARG A 21 -6.18 -17.52 -10.50
N ASN A 22 -7.34 -17.82 -11.08
CA ASN A 22 -7.52 -19.03 -11.88
C ASN A 22 -6.92 -18.81 -13.27
N SER A 23 -6.41 -19.86 -13.89
CA SER A 23 -5.95 -19.83 -15.29
C SER A 23 -7.01 -19.22 -16.21
N GLY A 24 -6.59 -18.28 -17.06
CA GLY A 24 -7.47 -17.56 -17.97
C GLY A 24 -8.22 -16.37 -17.37
N HIS A 25 -8.22 -16.19 -16.05
CA HIS A 25 -8.77 -14.99 -15.41
C HIS A 25 -7.69 -13.91 -15.25
N LYS A 26 -7.98 -12.71 -15.73
CA LYS A 26 -7.07 -11.56 -15.59
C LYS A 26 -7.05 -10.97 -14.17
N GLU A 27 -8.14 -11.17 -13.42
CA GLU A 27 -8.34 -10.51 -12.12
C GLU A 27 -7.69 -11.30 -10.97
N TRP A 28 -6.78 -10.62 -10.27
CA TRP A 28 -6.20 -11.11 -9.01
C TRP A 28 -7.19 -10.97 -7.86
N ARG A 29 -7.26 -12.02 -7.04
CA ARG A 29 -8.01 -12.08 -5.80
C ARG A 29 -7.06 -12.22 -4.64
N ILE A 30 -7.52 -11.86 -3.45
CA ILE A 30 -6.80 -12.04 -2.20
C ILE A 30 -7.69 -12.78 -1.22
N PHE A 31 -7.12 -13.74 -0.51
CA PHE A 31 -7.84 -14.40 0.56
C PHE A 31 -8.01 -13.45 1.76
N VAL A 32 -9.21 -13.44 2.34
CA VAL A 32 -9.53 -12.63 3.51
C VAL A 32 -10.57 -13.35 4.37
N TRP A 33 -10.34 -13.36 5.67
CA TRP A 33 -11.26 -13.95 6.65
C TRP A 33 -11.74 -12.87 7.59
N PHE A 34 -12.99 -13.01 8.02
CA PHE A 34 -13.64 -12.05 8.88
C PHE A 34 -14.26 -12.70 10.12
N ASN A 35 -14.55 -11.85 11.09
CA ASN A 35 -15.40 -12.14 12.24
C ASN A 35 -16.57 -11.13 12.27
N PRO A 36 -17.84 -11.57 12.27
CA PRO A 36 -18.30 -12.96 12.13
C PRO A 36 -17.89 -13.62 10.81
N MET A 37 -17.84 -14.95 10.79
CA MET A 37 -17.44 -15.72 9.60
C MET A 37 -18.36 -15.40 8.41
N GLN A 38 -17.76 -15.15 7.25
CA GLN A 38 -18.46 -14.92 5.98
C GLN A 38 -18.39 -16.18 5.11
N GLU A 39 -19.41 -16.37 4.26
CA GLU A 39 -19.45 -17.48 3.29
C GLU A 39 -18.24 -17.39 2.34
N ARG A 40 -17.99 -16.20 1.80
CA ARG A 40 -16.84 -15.92 0.94
C ARG A 40 -15.60 -15.56 1.76
N LYS A 41 -14.47 -16.18 1.43
CA LYS A 41 -13.17 -16.00 2.11
C LYS A 41 -12.12 -15.32 1.23
N TRP A 42 -12.56 -14.55 0.25
CA TRP A 42 -11.71 -13.84 -0.70
C TRP A 42 -12.42 -12.62 -1.28
N THR A 43 -11.64 -11.67 -1.77
CA THR A 43 -12.12 -10.49 -2.49
C THR A 43 -11.17 -10.14 -3.62
N ARG A 44 -11.51 -9.14 -4.45
CA ARG A 44 -10.59 -8.61 -5.47
C ARG A 44 -9.37 -7.99 -4.81
N PHE A 45 -8.19 -8.17 -5.39
CA PHE A 45 -6.97 -7.51 -4.90
C PHE A 45 -7.10 -5.97 -4.94
N THR A 46 -7.87 -5.46 -5.90
CA THR A 46 -8.20 -4.03 -6.01
C THR A 46 -9.00 -3.46 -4.84
N HIS A 47 -9.51 -4.31 -3.94
CA HIS A 47 -10.15 -3.90 -2.68
C HIS A 47 -9.18 -3.79 -1.50
N LEU A 48 -7.88 -4.12 -1.68
CA LEU A 48 -6.87 -4.04 -0.64
C LEU A 48 -6.82 -2.71 0.13
N PRO A 49 -7.02 -1.51 -0.46
CA PRO A 49 -7.00 -0.26 0.31
C PRO A 49 -8.02 -0.23 1.47
N LEU A 50 -9.08 -1.04 1.38
CA LEU A 50 -10.13 -1.14 2.40
C LEU A 50 -9.83 -2.22 3.45
N LEU A 51 -8.76 -2.99 3.28
CA LEU A 51 -8.41 -4.16 4.10
C LEU A 51 -7.13 -3.88 4.90
N SER A 52 -7.22 -4.08 6.20
CA SER A 52 -6.09 -4.24 7.11
C SER A 52 -6.58 -5.17 8.23
N ARG A 53 -5.68 -5.78 9.00
CA ARG A 53 -6.13 -6.63 10.12
C ARG A 53 -6.83 -5.78 11.17
N ALA A 54 -7.77 -6.39 11.88
CA ALA A 54 -8.63 -5.76 12.86
C ALA A 54 -9.56 -4.63 12.36
N LYS A 55 -9.51 -4.27 11.06
CA LYS A 55 -10.39 -3.28 10.46
C LYS A 55 -11.80 -3.82 10.28
N VAL A 56 -12.77 -3.00 10.67
CA VAL A 56 -14.20 -3.28 10.44
C VAL A 56 -14.58 -2.74 9.07
N VAL A 57 -14.88 -3.64 8.13
CA VAL A 57 -15.37 -3.28 6.80
C VAL A 57 -16.88 -3.11 6.80
N ASN A 58 -17.39 -2.36 5.82
CA ASN A 58 -18.81 -2.03 5.69
C ASN A 58 -19.40 -1.51 7.01
N SER A 59 -18.64 -0.66 7.71
CA SER A 59 -19.08 -0.16 9.00
C SER A 59 -20.26 0.79 8.83
N THR A 60 -21.31 0.56 9.62
CA THR A 60 -22.49 1.43 9.67
C THR A 60 -22.27 2.70 10.50
N THR A 61 -21.15 2.77 11.23
CA THR A 61 -20.79 3.89 12.09
C THR A 61 -19.44 4.47 11.68
N LYS A 62 -19.22 5.75 11.95
CA LYS A 62 -17.90 6.36 11.76
C LYS A 62 -16.91 5.71 12.73
N GLN A 63 -15.94 4.99 12.18
CA GLN A 63 -14.85 4.42 12.97
C GLN A 63 -13.80 5.50 13.22
N ILE A 64 -13.38 5.65 14.48
CA ILE A 64 -12.22 6.46 14.82
C ILE A 64 -11.00 5.57 14.60
N ASN A 65 -10.15 5.94 13.64
CA ASN A 65 -8.89 5.24 13.42
C ASN A 65 -7.78 6.01 14.13
N LYS A 66 -7.34 5.51 15.29
CA LYS A 66 -6.23 6.09 16.07
C LYS A 66 -5.12 5.06 16.19
N ALA A 67 -3.89 5.53 16.06
CA ALA A 67 -2.72 4.74 16.36
C ALA A 67 -2.66 4.44 17.87
N ASP A 68 -2.15 3.26 18.21
CA ASP A 68 -1.78 2.90 19.57
C ASP A 68 -0.25 2.98 19.79
N ARG A 69 0.54 3.01 18.72
CA ARG A 69 2.00 3.15 18.74
C ARG A 69 2.50 3.97 17.55
N VAL A 70 3.68 4.57 17.74
CA VAL A 70 4.47 5.20 16.68
C VAL A 70 5.79 4.46 16.58
N ILE A 71 6.13 3.96 15.39
CA ILE A 71 7.41 3.32 15.11
C ILE A 71 8.27 4.33 14.37
N GLU A 72 9.37 4.77 14.99
CA GLU A 72 10.37 5.64 14.37
C GLU A 72 11.55 4.81 13.88
N PHE A 73 11.93 5.03 12.63
CA PHE A 73 12.99 4.28 11.94
C PHE A 73 14.32 5.00 12.06
N GLU A 74 15.19 4.56 12.98
CA GLU A 74 16.52 5.16 13.17
C GLU A 74 17.53 4.70 12.10
N ALA A 75 17.34 3.46 11.62
CA ALA A 75 18.12 2.84 10.57
C ALA A 75 17.23 1.96 9.69
N SER A 76 17.66 1.71 8.45
CA SER A 76 16.89 1.03 7.40
C SER A 76 16.92 -0.51 7.48
N ASP A 77 17.27 -1.09 8.62
CA ASP A 77 17.50 -2.54 8.73
C ASP A 77 16.20 -3.32 8.99
N LEU A 78 15.31 -3.31 8.00
CA LEU A 78 14.14 -4.19 7.95
C LEU A 78 14.57 -5.62 7.59
N GLN A 79 14.56 -6.51 8.57
CA GLN A 79 14.87 -7.92 8.34
C GLN A 79 13.67 -8.63 7.72
N ARG A 80 13.87 -9.39 6.64
CA ARG A 80 12.80 -10.20 6.06
C ARG A 80 12.45 -11.36 6.97
N ALA A 81 11.15 -11.54 7.19
CA ALA A 81 10.61 -12.56 8.07
C ALA A 81 9.27 -13.09 7.56
N LYS A 82 8.66 -13.96 8.34
CA LYS A 82 7.30 -14.44 8.14
C LYS A 82 6.45 -14.08 9.35
N ILE A 83 5.15 -13.94 9.16
CA ILE A 83 4.22 -13.63 10.28
C ILE A 83 4.29 -14.71 11.37
N ILE A 84 4.67 -15.95 11.02
CA ILE A 84 4.86 -17.05 11.98
C ILE A 84 5.90 -16.77 13.05
N ASP A 85 6.82 -15.81 12.81
CA ASP A 85 7.86 -15.42 13.77
C ASP A 85 7.30 -14.58 14.92
N PHE A 86 6.08 -14.03 14.77
CA PHE A 86 5.37 -13.36 15.87
C PHE A 86 4.81 -14.41 16.85
N PRO A 87 5.18 -14.37 18.14
CA PRO A 87 4.60 -15.26 19.14
C PRO A 87 3.13 -14.92 19.35
N ASN A 88 2.30 -15.88 19.78
CA ASN A 88 0.87 -15.65 20.02
C ASN A 88 0.05 -15.35 18.74
N LEU A 89 0.37 -15.98 17.61
CA LEU A 89 -0.62 -16.21 16.54
C LEU A 89 -1.78 -17.12 17.02
N SER A 90 -2.77 -17.33 16.15
CA SER A 90 -3.90 -18.22 16.42
C SER A 90 -3.46 -19.60 16.97
N SER A 91 -4.15 -20.09 18.00
CA SER A 91 -3.94 -21.43 18.53
C SER A 91 -4.36 -22.52 17.53
N PHE A 92 -5.29 -22.21 16.62
CA PHE A 92 -5.76 -23.13 15.58
C PHE A 92 -4.76 -23.22 14.43
N ALA A 93 -4.14 -24.39 14.25
CA ALA A 93 -3.12 -24.62 13.21
C ALA A 93 -3.62 -24.30 11.78
N SER A 94 -4.90 -24.57 11.49
CA SER A 94 -5.50 -24.29 10.18
C SER A 94 -5.55 -22.80 9.81
N VAL A 95 -5.62 -21.93 10.81
CA VAL A 95 -5.54 -20.47 10.66
C VAL A 95 -4.10 -20.02 10.74
N ARG A 96 -3.37 -20.45 11.77
CA ARG A 96 -1.97 -20.10 12.02
C ARG A 96 -1.06 -20.39 10.83
N ASN A 97 -1.22 -21.53 10.16
CA ASN A 97 -0.33 -21.90 9.05
C ASN A 97 -0.56 -21.03 7.81
N LYS A 98 -1.80 -20.64 7.53
CA LYS A 98 -2.13 -19.74 6.41
C LYS A 98 -1.69 -18.31 6.70
N ASP A 99 -1.87 -17.92 7.95
CA ASP A 99 -1.52 -16.60 8.44
C ASP A 99 -0.01 -16.39 8.56
N GLY A 100 0.64 -17.32 9.23
CA GLY A 100 2.08 -17.30 9.45
C GLY A 100 2.90 -17.42 8.17
N ALA A 101 2.35 -17.99 7.08
CA ALA A 101 3.05 -18.08 5.79
C ALA A 101 3.22 -16.71 5.08
N GLN A 102 2.45 -15.69 5.48
CA GLN A 102 2.54 -14.36 4.89
C GLN A 102 3.88 -13.70 5.23
N SER A 103 4.40 -12.91 4.29
CA SER A 103 5.68 -12.20 4.46
C SER A 103 5.54 -11.02 5.42
N SER A 104 6.53 -10.83 6.27
CA SER A 104 6.69 -9.67 7.15
C SER A 104 8.10 -9.09 7.07
N PHE A 105 8.28 -7.93 7.68
CA PHE A 105 9.57 -7.43 8.13
C PHE A 105 9.63 -7.46 9.65
N ILE A 106 10.83 -7.63 10.20
CA ILE A 106 11.13 -7.40 11.61
C ILE A 106 11.98 -6.13 11.70
N TYR A 107 11.52 -5.20 12.52
CA TYR A 107 12.27 -4.02 12.95
C TYR A 107 12.48 -4.11 14.47
N GLU A 108 13.73 -4.05 14.91
CA GLU A 108 14.04 -4.03 16.35
C GLU A 108 14.28 -2.59 16.78
N ALA A 109 13.39 -2.06 17.62
CA ALA A 109 13.62 -0.77 18.27
C ALA A 109 14.21 -1.02 19.66
N GLU A 110 15.34 -0.38 19.93
CA GLU A 110 16.01 -0.43 21.23
C GLU A 110 15.95 0.94 21.88
N THR A 111 15.40 1.00 23.08
CA THR A 111 15.49 2.15 23.98
C THR A 111 16.43 1.77 25.13
N PRO A 112 16.90 2.74 25.93
CA PRO A 112 17.69 2.44 27.13
C PRO A 112 16.99 1.50 28.14
N TYR A 113 15.68 1.30 28.03
CA TYR A 113 14.86 0.55 28.99
C TYR A 113 14.18 -0.69 28.40
N SER A 114 14.08 -0.80 27.08
CA SER A 114 13.32 -1.87 26.43
C SER A 114 13.81 -2.16 25.02
N LYS A 115 13.70 -3.42 24.62
CA LYS A 115 13.87 -3.85 23.23
C LYS A 115 12.55 -4.44 22.74
N THR A 116 12.00 -3.88 21.67
CA THR A 116 10.74 -4.33 21.06
C THR A 116 10.97 -4.73 19.61
N ARG A 117 10.50 -5.92 19.24
CA ARG A 117 10.51 -6.41 17.86
C ARG A 117 9.16 -6.14 17.22
N TYR A 118 9.15 -5.29 16.21
CA TYR A 118 7.96 -4.98 15.41
C TYR A 118 7.89 -5.92 14.21
N HIS A 119 6.79 -6.68 14.12
CA HIS A 119 6.45 -7.51 12.97
C HIS A 119 5.52 -6.72 12.06
N ILE A 120 6.02 -6.32 10.90
CA ILE A 120 5.32 -5.46 9.94
C ILE A 120 4.96 -6.31 8.72
N PRO A 121 3.69 -6.70 8.51
CA PRO A 121 3.30 -7.44 7.31
C PRO A 121 3.68 -6.66 6.05
N GLN A 122 4.39 -7.30 5.11
CA GLN A 122 4.87 -6.60 3.91
C GLN A 122 3.71 -6.04 3.07
N LEU A 123 2.61 -6.78 3.00
CA LEU A 123 1.40 -6.34 2.31
C LEU A 123 0.78 -5.10 2.96
N GLU A 124 0.81 -4.99 4.29
CA GLU A 124 0.26 -3.85 5.02
C GLU A 124 1.13 -2.60 4.84
N LEU A 125 2.46 -2.78 4.83
CA LEU A 125 3.40 -1.71 4.50
C LEU A 125 3.18 -1.23 3.06
N ALA A 126 3.18 -2.13 2.07
CA ALA A 126 2.93 -1.76 0.67
C ALA A 126 1.54 -1.14 0.46
N ARG A 127 0.50 -1.60 1.18
CA ARG A 127 -0.84 -1.01 1.14
C ARG A 127 -0.82 0.45 1.52
N SER A 128 -0.05 0.78 2.55
CA SER A 128 -0.01 2.11 3.13
C SER A 128 0.88 3.05 2.32
N LEU A 129 1.96 2.52 1.72
CA LEU A 129 2.86 3.30 0.86
C LEU A 129 2.29 3.53 -0.54
N PHE A 130 1.82 2.47 -1.20
CA PHE A 130 1.61 2.49 -2.65
C PHE A 130 0.22 2.03 -3.07
N LEU A 131 -0.33 1.00 -2.42
CA LEU A 131 -1.57 0.37 -2.86
C LEU A 131 -2.80 1.06 -2.25
N ILE A 132 -2.83 2.39 -2.38
CA ILE A 132 -3.82 3.30 -1.76
C ILE A 132 -5.16 3.32 -2.50
N ASN A 133 -5.20 2.83 -3.74
CA ASN A 133 -6.42 2.73 -4.53
C ASN A 133 -6.39 1.52 -5.48
N SER A 134 -7.50 1.31 -6.18
CA SER A 134 -7.64 0.18 -7.11
C SER A 134 -6.68 0.23 -8.29
N TYR A 135 -6.24 1.43 -8.71
CA TYR A 135 -5.32 1.62 -9.84
C TYR A 135 -3.93 1.08 -9.49
N PHE A 136 -3.34 1.53 -8.38
CA PHE A 136 -2.02 1.07 -7.94
C PHE A 136 -2.00 -0.42 -7.58
N CYS A 137 -3.11 -0.96 -7.08
CA CYS A 137 -3.26 -2.42 -6.94
C CYS A 137 -3.16 -3.19 -8.26
N ARG A 138 -3.54 -2.58 -9.40
CA ARG A 138 -3.44 -3.23 -10.72
C ARG A 138 -2.08 -2.99 -11.35
N SER A 139 -1.60 -1.75 -11.33
CA SER A 139 -0.37 -1.38 -12.03
C SER A 139 0.88 -1.99 -11.39
N CYS A 140 0.89 -2.25 -10.07
CA CYS A 140 2.01 -2.91 -9.40
C CYS A 140 2.27 -4.37 -9.84
N LEU A 141 1.32 -4.97 -10.57
CA LEU A 141 1.43 -6.31 -11.14
C LEU A 141 1.81 -6.27 -12.63
N SER A 142 2.41 -5.18 -13.10
CA SER A 142 2.93 -4.99 -14.46
C SER A 142 4.25 -4.21 -14.44
N SER A 143 5.24 -4.64 -15.23
CA SER A 143 6.52 -3.92 -15.37
C SER A 143 6.44 -2.64 -16.18
N THR A 144 5.39 -2.42 -16.97
CA THR A 144 5.31 -1.30 -17.93
C THR A 144 4.11 -0.39 -17.69
N ALA A 145 3.27 -0.67 -16.68
CA ALA A 145 2.00 0.04 -16.52
C ALA A 145 2.20 1.55 -16.32
N LEU A 146 3.14 1.97 -15.47
CA LEU A 146 3.40 3.40 -15.28
C LEU A 146 4.04 4.04 -16.53
N GLN A 147 5.06 3.39 -17.12
CA GLN A 147 5.76 3.89 -18.31
C GLN A 147 4.86 4.04 -19.55
N GLN A 148 3.83 3.20 -19.68
CA GLN A 148 2.88 3.25 -20.80
C GLN A 148 1.74 4.25 -20.60
N GLU A 149 1.59 4.77 -19.38
CA GLU A 149 0.48 5.64 -19.01
C GLU A 149 0.90 7.08 -18.68
N PHE A 150 2.18 7.29 -18.36
CA PHE A 150 2.74 8.59 -17.99
C PHE A 150 4.00 8.91 -18.80
N ASP A 151 4.07 10.13 -19.33
CA ASP A 151 5.30 10.77 -19.81
C ASP A 151 5.78 11.73 -18.71
N VAL A 152 7.00 11.52 -18.22
CA VAL A 152 7.51 12.18 -17.01
C VAL A 152 8.82 12.86 -17.34
N GLN A 153 8.94 14.15 -17.00
CA GLN A 153 10.12 14.96 -17.26
C GLN A 153 10.52 15.73 -16.01
N TYR A 154 11.81 15.69 -15.68
CA TYR A 154 12.38 16.46 -14.58
C TYR A 154 13.27 17.57 -15.12
N GLU A 155 12.93 18.82 -14.83
CA GLU A 155 13.72 20.00 -15.17
C GLU A 155 14.59 20.39 -13.97
N VAL A 156 15.85 19.97 -13.99
CA VAL A 156 16.81 20.16 -12.88
C VAL A 156 16.99 21.63 -12.52
N GLU A 157 17.08 22.53 -13.51
CA GLU A 157 17.36 23.95 -13.28
C GLU A 157 16.26 24.66 -12.46
N ARG A 158 15.02 24.19 -12.58
CA ARG A 158 13.85 24.76 -11.90
C ARG A 158 13.36 23.91 -10.74
N ASP A 159 14.01 22.78 -10.49
CA ASP A 159 13.56 21.77 -9.54
C ASP A 159 12.07 21.43 -9.75
N HIS A 160 11.74 21.16 -11.02
CA HIS A 160 10.36 21.01 -11.51
C HIS A 160 10.11 19.61 -12.07
N LEU A 161 9.03 18.98 -11.60
CA LEU A 161 8.55 17.70 -12.10
C LEU A 161 7.29 17.91 -12.95
N GLU A 162 7.36 17.54 -14.23
CA GLU A 162 6.22 17.50 -15.14
C GLU A 162 5.75 16.05 -15.34
N ILE A 163 4.47 15.78 -15.04
CA ILE A 163 3.83 14.48 -15.24
C ILE A 163 2.68 14.65 -16.24
N ARG A 164 2.83 14.04 -17.41
CA ARG A 164 1.81 14.04 -18.47
C ARG A 164 1.13 12.69 -18.56
N ILE A 165 -0.18 12.65 -18.32
CA ILE A 165 -0.99 11.44 -18.50
C ILE A 165 -1.29 11.24 -19.98
N LEU A 166 -0.87 10.11 -20.52
CA LEU A 166 -1.00 9.77 -21.93
C LEU A 166 -2.48 9.50 -22.32
N PRO A 167 -2.91 9.82 -23.55
CA PRO A 167 -4.29 9.60 -24.00
C PRO A 167 -4.77 8.15 -23.90
N SER A 168 -3.86 7.19 -24.06
CA SER A 168 -4.11 5.75 -23.97
C SER A 168 -4.22 5.23 -22.53
N SER A 169 -4.01 6.10 -21.54
CA SER A 169 -3.93 5.69 -20.13
C SER A 169 -5.25 5.15 -19.60
N SER A 170 -5.17 4.08 -18.80
CA SER A 170 -6.30 3.57 -18.02
C SER A 170 -6.45 4.26 -16.66
N PHE A 171 -5.61 5.26 -16.38
CA PHE A 171 -5.62 6.03 -15.15
C PHE A 171 -6.96 6.78 -14.98
N PRO A 172 -7.66 6.62 -13.83
CA PRO A 172 -8.97 7.25 -13.67
C PRO A 172 -8.86 8.77 -13.58
N LYS A 173 -9.58 9.51 -14.43
CA LYS A 173 -9.55 10.99 -14.46
C LYS A 173 -9.84 11.63 -13.09
N GLY A 174 -10.86 11.12 -12.37
CA GLY A 174 -11.21 11.59 -11.02
C GLY A 174 -10.22 11.17 -9.93
N ALA A 175 -9.16 10.41 -10.24
CA ALA A 175 -8.12 10.08 -9.26
C ALA A 175 -7.23 11.30 -8.97
N LEU A 176 -7.09 12.25 -9.91
CA LEU A 176 -6.32 13.49 -9.69
C LEU A 176 -6.98 14.46 -8.71
N GLU A 177 -8.28 14.30 -8.44
CA GLU A 177 -8.99 15.09 -7.41
C GLU A 177 -8.61 14.65 -5.99
N GLN A 178 -7.92 13.51 -5.84
CA GLN A 178 -7.51 12.96 -4.55
C GLN A 178 -6.07 13.35 -4.25
N SER A 179 -5.87 14.19 -3.24
CA SER A 179 -4.53 14.68 -2.85
C SER A 179 -3.53 13.55 -2.60
N ALA A 180 -3.95 12.46 -1.95
CA ALA A 180 -3.10 11.29 -1.69
C ALA A 180 -2.61 10.60 -2.98
N VAL A 181 -3.42 10.58 -4.04
CA VAL A 181 -3.02 10.01 -5.33
C VAL A 181 -2.01 10.90 -6.02
N VAL A 182 -2.24 12.21 -6.02
CA VAL A 182 -1.30 13.20 -6.57
C VAL A 182 0.03 13.12 -5.84
N GLN A 183 0.02 13.14 -4.50
CA GLN A 183 1.23 13.01 -3.68
C GLN A 183 2.01 11.73 -3.98
N LEU A 184 1.31 10.59 -4.10
CA LEU A 184 1.95 9.33 -4.44
C LEU A 184 2.58 9.35 -5.84
N LEU A 185 1.92 9.93 -6.84
CA LEU A 185 2.49 10.06 -8.19
C LEU A 185 3.75 10.93 -8.17
N VAL A 186 3.70 12.09 -7.51
CA VAL A 186 4.87 12.97 -7.39
C VAL A 186 6.01 12.24 -6.72
N TRP A 187 5.75 11.58 -5.60
CA TRP A 187 6.76 10.86 -4.84
C TRP A 187 7.39 9.70 -5.62
N LEU A 188 6.57 8.89 -6.30
CA LEU A 188 7.05 7.81 -7.18
C LEU A 188 7.97 8.34 -8.27
N PHE A 189 7.60 9.45 -8.91
CA PHE A 189 8.34 9.98 -10.06
C PHE A 189 9.47 10.94 -9.71
N SER A 190 9.57 11.39 -8.46
CA SER A 190 10.66 12.24 -7.98
C SER A 190 11.82 11.47 -7.35
N ASP A 191 11.60 10.23 -6.90
CA ASP A 191 12.55 9.46 -6.11
C ASP A 191 12.74 8.04 -6.68
N GLN A 192 13.96 7.74 -7.12
CA GLN A 192 14.29 6.46 -7.75
C GLN A 192 14.19 5.29 -6.76
N ASP A 193 14.56 5.46 -5.49
CA ASP A 193 14.49 4.38 -4.51
C ASP A 193 13.03 3.98 -4.24
N VAL A 194 12.13 4.96 -4.32
CA VAL A 194 10.68 4.78 -4.16
C VAL A 194 10.09 4.08 -5.39
N MET A 195 10.50 4.48 -6.60
CA MET A 195 10.12 3.78 -7.82
C MET A 195 10.64 2.34 -7.82
N ASP A 196 11.90 2.11 -7.48
CA ASP A 196 12.52 0.79 -7.41
C ASP A 196 11.82 -0.11 -6.40
N SER A 197 11.39 0.46 -5.27
CA SER A 197 10.55 -0.20 -4.27
C SER A 197 9.20 -0.59 -4.83
N TYR A 198 8.51 0.31 -5.54
CA TYR A 198 7.23 0.00 -6.17
C TYR A 198 7.36 -1.09 -7.24
N GLU A 199 8.35 -1.00 -8.11
CA GLU A 199 8.62 -1.98 -9.17
C GLU A 199 9.10 -3.33 -8.63
N SER A 200 9.71 -3.35 -7.43
CA SER A 200 10.07 -4.61 -6.75
C SER A 200 8.87 -5.53 -6.51
N ILE A 201 7.65 -4.97 -6.36
CA ILE A 201 6.41 -5.75 -6.22
C ILE A 201 6.25 -6.69 -7.41
N PHE A 202 6.40 -6.17 -8.64
CA PHE A 202 6.29 -6.99 -9.85
C PHE A 202 7.46 -7.96 -9.97
N ARG A 203 8.69 -7.53 -9.65
CA ARG A 203 9.87 -8.41 -9.68
C ARG A 203 9.68 -9.61 -8.75
N HIS A 204 9.23 -9.38 -7.52
CA HIS A 204 8.94 -10.42 -6.53
C HIS A 204 7.79 -11.33 -6.94
N TYR A 205 6.73 -10.76 -7.53
CA TYR A 205 5.65 -11.54 -8.13
C TYR A 205 6.19 -12.47 -9.22
N GLN A 206 7.01 -11.96 -10.14
CA GLN A 206 7.56 -12.76 -11.23
C GLN A 206 8.43 -13.91 -10.70
N GLN A 207 9.26 -13.65 -9.70
CA GLN A 207 10.18 -14.63 -9.13
C GLN A 207 9.50 -15.69 -8.27
N ASN A 208 8.48 -15.31 -7.48
CA ASN A 208 7.97 -16.14 -6.38
C ASN A 208 6.53 -16.62 -6.58
N ARG A 209 5.90 -16.37 -7.74
CA ARG A 209 4.59 -16.96 -8.04
C ARG A 209 4.67 -18.48 -8.15
N GLU A 210 3.61 -19.14 -7.70
CA GLU A 210 3.42 -20.58 -7.86
C GLU A 210 2.25 -20.83 -8.80
N ILE A 211 2.36 -21.87 -9.64
CA ILE A 211 1.26 -22.35 -10.48
C ILE A 211 1.00 -23.81 -10.13
N LYS A 212 -0.18 -24.10 -9.57
CA LYS A 212 -0.60 -25.45 -9.17
C LYS A 212 -2.04 -25.67 -9.61
N ASN A 213 -2.31 -26.77 -10.33
CA ASN A 213 -3.66 -27.17 -10.77
C ASN A 213 -4.47 -26.06 -11.47
N GLY A 214 -3.81 -25.27 -12.32
CA GLY A 214 -4.47 -24.17 -13.02
C GLY A 214 -4.85 -22.98 -12.12
N VAL A 215 -4.27 -22.90 -10.93
CA VAL A 215 -4.34 -21.74 -10.04
C VAL A 215 -2.95 -21.16 -9.91
N GLU A 216 -2.84 -19.88 -10.22
CA GLU A 216 -1.64 -19.10 -9.92
C GLU A 216 -1.83 -18.43 -8.56
N SER A 217 -0.83 -18.55 -7.70
CA SER A 217 -0.85 -18.00 -6.35
C SER A 217 0.46 -17.32 -6.01
N TRP A 218 0.41 -16.28 -5.20
CA TRP A 218 1.60 -15.54 -4.78
C TRP A 218 1.45 -15.01 -3.36
N CYS A 219 2.39 -15.37 -2.49
CA CYS A 219 2.54 -14.73 -1.20
C CYS A 219 3.22 -13.38 -1.41
N PHE A 220 2.47 -12.29 -1.19
CA PHE A 220 2.95 -10.93 -1.43
C PHE A 220 4.31 -10.68 -0.76
N SER A 221 5.22 -10.08 -1.50
CA SER A 221 6.48 -9.56 -0.97
C SER A 221 7.00 -8.44 -1.86
N PHE A 222 7.83 -7.57 -1.30
CA PHE A 222 8.47 -6.46 -2.01
C PHE A 222 9.72 -5.99 -1.23
N ASP A 223 10.43 -5.04 -1.80
CA ASP A 223 11.55 -4.32 -1.19
C ASP A 223 11.07 -2.94 -0.80
N PRO A 224 11.07 -2.55 0.50
CA PRO A 224 10.66 -1.22 0.91
C PRO A 224 11.73 -0.19 0.50
N PRO A 225 11.35 1.09 0.31
CA PRO A 225 12.35 2.14 0.09
C PRO A 225 13.16 2.37 1.38
N PRO A 226 14.26 3.12 1.37
CA PRO A 226 14.91 3.56 2.59
C PRO A 226 13.94 4.32 3.50
N MET A 227 13.80 3.88 4.75
CA MET A 227 12.80 4.40 5.69
C MET A 227 13.42 5.19 6.85
N GLN A 228 14.72 5.50 6.80
CA GLN A 228 15.39 6.23 7.88
C GLN A 228 14.72 7.60 8.12
N GLY A 229 14.42 7.89 9.40
CA GLY A 229 13.73 9.10 9.85
C GLY A 229 12.22 9.08 9.64
N TRP A 230 11.63 7.98 9.17
CA TRP A 230 10.18 7.87 8.99
C TRP A 230 9.49 7.49 10.29
N LYS A 231 8.22 7.86 10.41
CA LYS A 231 7.33 7.43 11.50
C LYS A 231 6.11 6.71 10.95
N LEU A 232 5.91 5.49 11.39
CA LEU A 232 4.67 4.75 11.13
C LEU A 232 3.74 4.90 12.34
N HIS A 233 2.57 5.46 12.11
CA HIS A 233 1.47 5.46 13.07
C HIS A 233 0.71 4.16 12.91
N VAL A 234 0.77 3.29 13.92
CA VAL A 234 0.28 1.91 13.80
C VAL A 234 -0.74 1.55 14.87
N LYS A 235 -1.53 0.54 14.55
CA LYS A 235 -2.40 -0.19 15.46
C LYS A 235 -2.12 -1.68 15.32
N GLY A 236 -2.23 -2.41 16.43
CA GLY A 236 -1.80 -3.79 16.47
C GLY A 236 -1.93 -4.43 17.84
N ARG A 237 -1.11 -5.45 18.08
CA ARG A 237 -1.15 -6.21 19.33
C ARG A 237 0.22 -6.67 19.75
N SER A 238 0.48 -6.58 21.05
CA SER A 238 1.66 -7.14 21.69
C SER A 238 1.55 -8.66 21.87
N SER A 239 2.69 -9.31 21.93
CA SER A 239 2.81 -10.64 22.51
C SER A 239 2.52 -10.63 24.01
N ASN A 240 2.29 -11.80 24.59
CA ASN A 240 2.02 -11.92 26.02
C ASN A 240 3.19 -11.43 26.89
N GLU A 241 4.41 -11.44 26.37
CA GLU A 241 5.62 -10.96 27.04
C GLU A 241 5.95 -9.49 26.73
N ASP A 242 5.15 -8.82 25.89
CA ASP A 242 5.33 -7.44 25.40
C ASP A 242 6.71 -7.15 24.74
N LYS A 243 7.40 -8.21 24.28
CA LYS A 243 8.66 -8.12 23.52
C LYS A 243 8.45 -8.03 22.02
N ASP A 244 7.31 -8.49 21.54
CA ASP A 244 6.95 -8.50 20.12
C ASP A 244 5.66 -7.72 19.92
N TYR A 245 5.56 -7.00 18.82
CA TYR A 245 4.36 -6.29 18.44
C TYR A 245 4.04 -6.55 16.98
N LEU A 246 2.85 -7.09 16.70
CA LEU A 246 2.36 -7.29 15.34
C LEU A 246 1.59 -6.06 14.88
N VAL A 247 2.07 -5.42 13.83
CA VAL A 247 1.34 -4.34 13.15
C VAL A 247 0.16 -4.95 12.40
N GLU A 248 -1.05 -4.53 12.77
CA GLU A 248 -2.29 -4.97 12.14
C GLU A 248 -2.81 -3.96 11.10
N GLU A 249 -2.64 -2.67 11.40
CA GLU A 249 -2.95 -1.56 10.51
C GLU A 249 -1.93 -0.42 10.68
N ILE A 250 -1.42 0.10 9.58
CA ILE A 250 -0.75 1.40 9.51
C ILE A 250 -1.83 2.42 9.18
N VAL A 251 -2.04 3.35 10.10
CA VAL A 251 -3.11 4.36 10.06
C VAL A 251 -2.61 5.73 9.57
N GLY A 252 -1.29 5.94 9.60
CA GLY A 252 -0.65 7.18 9.16
C GLY A 252 0.85 7.02 8.94
N LEU A 253 1.42 7.93 8.18
CA LEU A 253 2.81 7.92 7.74
C LEU A 253 3.38 9.34 7.83
N GLU A 254 4.47 9.52 8.56
CA GLU A 254 5.32 10.71 8.42
C GLU A 254 6.59 10.27 7.68
N ILE A 255 6.72 10.72 6.44
CA ILE A 255 7.85 10.37 5.57
C ILE A 255 8.80 11.55 5.44
N ASN A 256 10.10 11.26 5.46
CA ASN A 256 11.12 12.26 5.12
C ASN A 256 11.40 12.20 3.62
N ALA A 257 10.45 12.72 2.81
CA ALA A 257 10.58 12.76 1.36
C ALA A 257 11.15 14.10 0.90
N MET A 258 12.19 14.05 0.06
CA MET A 258 12.62 15.22 -0.70
C MET A 258 11.77 15.32 -1.96
N LEU A 259 10.79 16.22 -1.95
CA LEU A 259 9.92 16.45 -3.10
C LEU A 259 10.42 17.64 -3.92
N PRO A 260 10.14 17.67 -5.24
CA PRO A 260 10.49 18.80 -6.09
C PRO A 260 9.80 20.08 -5.61
N SER A 261 10.47 21.22 -5.79
CA SER A 261 9.93 22.54 -5.40
C SER A 261 8.63 22.88 -6.11
N THR A 262 8.49 22.44 -7.37
CA THR A 262 7.25 22.64 -8.14
C THR A 262 6.88 21.38 -8.93
N THR A 263 5.59 21.19 -9.17
CA THR A 263 5.08 20.05 -9.95
C THR A 263 3.93 20.50 -10.83
N ALA A 264 3.89 20.03 -12.07
CA ALA A 264 2.73 20.13 -12.95
C ALA A 264 2.24 18.73 -13.33
N ILE A 265 0.94 18.46 -13.13
CA ILE A 265 0.29 17.25 -13.63
C ILE A 265 -0.73 17.66 -14.67
N SER A 266 -0.58 17.14 -15.89
CA SER A 266 -1.49 17.41 -17.00
C SER A 266 -1.99 16.12 -17.61
N HIS A 267 -3.13 16.17 -18.28
CA HIS A 267 -3.67 15.05 -19.03
C HIS A 267 -4.06 15.55 -20.41
N ALA A 268 -3.67 14.82 -21.46
CA ALA A 268 -3.82 15.25 -22.86
C ALA A 268 -5.27 15.69 -23.21
N SER A 269 -6.29 14.96 -22.74
CA SER A 269 -7.71 15.34 -22.94
C SER A 269 -8.17 16.65 -22.27
N PHE A 270 -7.37 17.27 -21.39
CA PHE A 270 -7.64 18.61 -20.85
C PHE A 270 -7.08 19.72 -21.73
N GLN A 271 -5.98 19.48 -22.45
CA GLN A 271 -5.42 20.46 -23.39
C GLN A 271 -6.33 20.69 -24.61
N GLU A 272 -7.14 19.70 -25.01
CA GLU A 272 -8.14 19.87 -26.08
C GLU A 272 -9.32 20.79 -25.70
N LYS A 273 -9.58 21.01 -24.41
CA LYS A 273 -10.69 21.88 -23.96
C LYS A 273 -10.32 23.35 -23.83
N GLU A 274 -9.04 23.66 -23.65
CA GLU A 274 -8.56 25.06 -23.50
C GLU A 274 -8.25 25.75 -24.84
N ALA A 275 -8.32 25.02 -25.97
CA ALA A 275 -8.28 25.63 -27.29
C ALA A 275 -9.57 26.39 -27.67
N GLY A 276 -10.56 26.45 -26.76
CA GLY A 276 -11.77 27.23 -26.86
C GLY A 276 -12.03 28.03 -25.59
N ASP A 277 -11.53 29.27 -25.59
CA ASP A 277 -11.88 30.38 -24.70
C ASP A 277 -11.27 30.41 -23.28
N GLY A 278 -10.45 31.45 -23.03
CA GLY A 278 -10.20 32.03 -21.70
C GLY A 278 -9.26 31.30 -20.74
N SER A 279 -7.98 31.70 -20.76
CA SER A 279 -6.92 31.33 -19.81
C SER A 279 -7.35 31.28 -18.33
N THR A 280 -7.13 30.13 -17.66
CA THR A 280 -7.12 30.05 -16.19
C THR A 280 -5.85 29.35 -15.73
N GLN A 281 -4.83 30.12 -15.33
CA GLN A 281 -3.68 29.61 -14.59
C GLN A 281 -4.11 29.20 -13.18
N LEU A 282 -3.99 27.92 -12.84
CA LEU A 282 -4.05 27.47 -11.45
C LEU A 282 -2.64 27.52 -10.84
N HIS A 283 -2.39 28.59 -10.09
CA HIS A 283 -1.23 28.70 -9.21
C HIS A 283 -1.57 28.00 -7.89
N SER A 284 -1.01 26.81 -7.64
CA SER A 284 -0.99 26.23 -6.29
C SER A 284 0.41 26.34 -5.72
N GLY A 285 0.64 27.40 -4.92
CA GLY A 285 1.82 27.49 -4.09
C GLY A 285 1.75 26.46 -2.96
N PHE A 286 2.67 25.50 -2.96
CA PHE A 286 2.83 24.56 -1.85
C PHE A 286 3.82 25.13 -0.85
N ASN A 287 3.31 25.68 0.25
CA ASN A 287 4.09 25.85 1.47
C ASN A 287 3.82 24.66 2.39
N ARG A 288 4.90 23.90 2.68
CA ARG A 288 5.16 23.05 3.84
C ARG A 288 3.93 22.65 4.69
N VAL A 289 3.46 21.39 4.57
CA VAL A 289 2.53 20.79 5.54
C VAL A 289 2.80 19.29 5.73
N SER A 290 2.88 18.90 7.00
CA SER A 290 2.93 17.54 7.54
C SER A 290 1.79 16.64 7.02
N CYS A 291 2.10 15.39 6.70
CA CYS A 291 1.12 14.33 6.40
C CYS A 291 0.62 13.65 7.68
#